data_AF-A0A2G9RN94-F1
#
_entry.id   AF-A0A2G9RN94-F1
#
_cell.length_a   1.000
_cell.length_b   1.000
_cell.length_c   1.000
_cell.angle_alpha   90.00
_cell.angle_beta   90.00
_cell.angle_gamma   90.00
#
_symmetry.space_group_name_H-M   'P 1'
#
loop_
_entity.id
_entity.type
_entity.pdbx_description
1 polymer ?
#
loop_
_entity_poly.entity_id
_entity_poly.type
_entity_poly.pdbx_seq_one_letter_code
_entity_poly.pdbx_strand_id
1 'polypeptide(L)'
;MWDHVSAWQIVIVATDLFSWEMPSFPWSHKKQYSVLRMEASCLELALEGERLCKAGDCRAGVSFFEAAVQVGTEDLKTLSAIYSQLGNAYFYLHEYNKALEYHHHDLTLARTIGDRLGEAKASGNLGNTLKVLGNFDEAILCCERHLDISRELFDK
;
A
#
# COMPACT_ATOMS: atom_id res chain seq x y z
N MET A 1 42.28 -21.94 38.38
CA MET A 1 43.60 -21.44 37.97
C MET A 1 43.41 -20.92 36.56
N TRP A 2 43.35 -19.58 36.43
CA TRP A 2 43.79 -18.72 35.30
C TRP A 2 43.61 -19.28 33.86
N ASP A 3 43.14 -18.58 32.83
CA ASP A 3 43.00 -17.15 32.59
C ASP A 3 42.50 -16.91 31.15
N HIS A 4 42.22 -15.64 30.82
CA HIS A 4 42.19 -15.00 29.50
C HIS A 4 40.90 -15.12 28.64
N VAL A 5 40.06 -14.08 28.55
CA VAL A 5 40.19 -12.80 27.81
C VAL A 5 39.89 -12.95 26.30
N SER A 6 38.70 -12.43 25.93
CA SER A 6 38.34 -11.65 24.73
C SER A 6 38.59 -12.20 23.31
N ALA A 7 37.52 -12.35 22.53
CA ALA A 7 37.44 -11.81 21.17
C ALA A 7 35.99 -11.85 20.64
N TRP A 8 35.54 -10.70 20.15
CA TRP A 8 34.30 -10.51 19.39
C TRP A 8 34.40 -11.19 18.03
N GLN A 9 33.39 -11.97 17.61
CA GLN A 9 33.05 -12.03 16.19
C GLN A 9 31.57 -12.41 15.99
N ILE A 10 30.87 -11.44 15.41
CA ILE A 10 29.59 -11.53 14.72
C ILE A 10 29.69 -12.58 13.60
N VAL A 11 28.71 -13.48 13.46
CA VAL A 11 27.89 -13.69 12.24
C VAL A 11 26.74 -14.64 12.64
N ILE A 12 25.52 -14.11 12.49
CA ILE A 12 24.27 -14.87 12.54
C ILE A 12 24.26 -15.80 11.32
N VAL A 13 24.35 -17.10 11.54
CA VAL A 13 24.06 -18.11 10.51
C VAL A 13 22.55 -18.26 10.45
N ALA A 14 21.96 -17.71 9.39
CA ALA A 14 20.58 -17.93 9.00
C ALA A 14 20.49 -19.21 8.16
N THR A 15 19.87 -20.25 8.69
CA THR A 15 19.19 -21.31 7.93
C THR A 15 18.26 -22.04 8.88
N ASP A 16 16.94 -21.81 8.77
CA ASP A 16 15.98 -22.87 8.47
C ASP A 16 14.53 -22.51 8.87
N LEU A 17 13.63 -22.94 7.97
CA LEU A 17 12.18 -23.13 8.12
C LEU A 17 11.29 -21.89 7.93
N PHE A 18 10.91 -21.65 6.67
CA PHE A 18 9.49 -21.73 6.30
C PHE A 18 9.36 -22.03 4.81
N SER A 19 9.10 -23.30 4.48
CA SER A 19 8.72 -23.75 3.15
C SER A 19 7.30 -23.30 2.83
N TRP A 20 7.16 -22.41 1.86
CA TRP A 20 5.95 -22.31 1.04
C TRP A 20 6.38 -22.47 -0.41
N GLU A 21 6.01 -23.61 -1.00
CA GLU A 21 6.24 -23.91 -2.41
C GLU A 21 5.30 -23.05 -3.26
N MET A 22 5.84 -22.10 -4.02
CA MET A 22 5.14 -21.51 -5.17
C MET A 22 5.26 -22.44 -6.38
N PRO A 23 4.24 -22.53 -7.26
CA PRO A 23 4.29 -23.36 -8.44
C PRO A 23 5.34 -22.86 -9.44
N SER A 24 6.13 -23.79 -9.95
CA SER A 24 7.29 -23.59 -10.82
C SER A 24 6.90 -23.18 -12.24
N PHE A 25 7.28 -21.97 -12.65
CA PHE A 25 7.34 -21.58 -14.06
C PHE A 25 8.73 -21.90 -14.64
N PRO A 26 8.83 -22.45 -15.88
CA PRO A 26 10.09 -22.98 -16.39
C PRO A 26 10.90 -21.88 -17.07
N TRP A 27 12.00 -21.47 -16.44
CA TRP A 27 13.10 -20.81 -17.15
C TRP A 27 14.39 -21.60 -16.92
N SER A 28 14.49 -22.72 -17.63
CA SER A 28 15.78 -23.35 -17.91
C SER A 28 16.45 -22.57 -19.03
N HIS A 29 17.48 -21.79 -18.71
CA HIS A 29 18.79 -21.87 -19.35
C HIS A 29 19.71 -20.80 -18.77
N LYS A 30 20.71 -21.26 -18.00
CA LYS A 30 21.82 -20.45 -17.51
C LYS A 30 22.62 -19.92 -18.71
N LYS A 31 22.41 -18.66 -19.07
CA LYS A 31 23.42 -17.84 -19.74
C LYS A 31 23.72 -16.66 -18.85
N GLN A 32 24.99 -16.30 -18.88
CA GLN A 32 25.65 -15.29 -18.08
C GLN A 32 25.10 -13.91 -18.44
N TYR A 33 23.95 -13.56 -17.87
CA TYR A 33 23.41 -12.20 -17.90
C TYR A 33 23.92 -11.48 -16.67
N SER A 34 24.71 -10.44 -16.91
CA SER A 34 25.01 -9.39 -15.95
C SER A 34 23.78 -9.07 -15.11
N VAL A 35 23.98 -9.02 -13.80
CA VAL A 35 23.02 -8.66 -12.76
C VAL A 35 22.39 -7.29 -13.07
N LEU A 36 21.35 -7.29 -13.89
CA LEU A 36 20.28 -6.30 -13.88
C LEU A 36 19.12 -6.99 -13.19
N ARG A 37 19.15 -7.00 -11.86
CA ARG A 37 17.92 -7.13 -11.08
C ARG A 37 17.08 -5.95 -11.56
N MET A 38 16.06 -6.19 -12.39
CA MET A 38 15.03 -5.20 -12.66
C MET A 38 14.36 -4.95 -11.32
N GLU A 39 14.86 -3.97 -10.57
CA GLU A 39 14.16 -3.41 -9.44
C GLU A 39 12.90 -2.79 -10.03
N ALA A 40 11.78 -3.52 -9.92
CA ALA A 40 10.50 -3.01 -10.37
C ALA A 40 10.25 -1.70 -9.65
N SER A 41 10.04 -0.63 -10.40
CA SER A 41 9.76 0.67 -9.80
C SER A 41 8.44 0.59 -9.02
N CYS A 42 8.32 1.36 -7.95
CA CYS A 42 7.04 1.54 -7.23
C CYS A 42 5.87 1.78 -8.20
N LEU A 43 6.11 2.56 -9.27
CA LEU A 43 5.13 2.83 -10.30
C LEU A 43 4.72 1.59 -11.11
N GLU A 44 5.67 0.74 -11.50
CA GLU A 44 5.39 -0.48 -12.26
C GLU A 44 4.55 -1.47 -11.44
N LEU A 45 4.89 -1.61 -10.16
CA LEU A 45 4.13 -2.45 -9.22
C LEU A 45 2.71 -1.90 -9.01
N ALA A 46 2.56 -0.58 -8.85
CA ALA A 46 1.25 0.05 -8.71
C ALA A 46 0.37 -0.13 -9.96
N LEU A 47 0.95 0.02 -11.15
CA LEU A 47 0.23 -0.17 -12.42
C LEU A 47 -0.24 -1.62 -12.59
N GLU A 48 0.59 -2.59 -12.22
CA GLU A 48 0.20 -4.01 -12.26
C GLU A 48 -0.88 -4.33 -11.21
N GLY A 49 -0.78 -3.75 -10.01
CA GLY A 49 -1.83 -3.83 -9.00
C GLY A 49 -3.18 -3.31 -9.50
N GLU A 50 -3.18 -2.14 -10.15
CA GLU A 50 -4.39 -1.55 -10.74
C GLU A 50 -4.98 -2.43 -11.85
N ARG A 51 -4.11 -2.99 -12.71
CA ARG A 51 -4.52 -3.90 -13.79
C ARG A 51 -5.22 -5.14 -13.24
N LEU A 52 -4.68 -5.73 -12.17
CA LEU A 52 -5.24 -6.92 -11.52
C LEU A 52 -6.58 -6.63 -10.82
N CYS A 53 -6.69 -5.51 -10.10
CA CYS A 53 -7.96 -5.08 -9.53
C CYS A 53 -9.03 -4.86 -10.62
N LYS A 54 -8.67 -4.28 -11.76
CA LYS A 54 -9.57 -4.13 -12.92
C LYS A 54 -9.96 -5.47 -13.56
N ALA A 55 -9.08 -6.47 -13.49
CA ALA A 55 -9.35 -7.83 -13.96
C ALA A 55 -10.23 -8.64 -12.98
N GLY A 56 -10.53 -8.09 -11.80
CA GLY A 56 -11.34 -8.73 -10.77
C GLY A 56 -10.53 -9.51 -9.72
N ASP A 57 -9.20 -9.62 -9.89
CA ASP A 57 -8.32 -10.23 -8.90
C ASP A 57 -7.75 -9.17 -7.95
N CYS A 58 -8.62 -8.67 -7.07
CA CYS A 58 -8.22 -7.66 -6.08
C CYS A 58 -7.20 -8.22 -5.07
N ARG A 59 -7.18 -9.53 -4.83
CA ARG A 59 -6.26 -10.15 -3.85
C ARG A 59 -4.82 -10.09 -4.36
N ALA A 60 -4.58 -10.48 -5.62
CA ALA A 60 -3.27 -10.32 -6.23
C ALA A 60 -2.91 -8.83 -6.35
N GLY A 61 -3.87 -7.97 -6.73
CA GLY A 61 -3.65 -6.52 -6.83
C GLY A 61 -3.15 -5.89 -5.54
N VAL A 62 -3.72 -6.26 -4.38
CA VAL A 62 -3.26 -5.80 -3.06
C VAL A 62 -1.80 -6.17 -2.82
N SER A 63 -1.38 -7.40 -3.13
CA SER A 63 0.03 -7.80 -2.94
C SER A 63 1.01 -6.96 -3.76
N PHE A 64 0.63 -6.56 -4.98
CA PHE A 64 1.44 -5.67 -5.81
C PHE A 64 1.50 -4.25 -5.25
N PHE A 65 0.38 -3.73 -4.75
CA PHE A 65 0.38 -2.40 -4.12
C PHE A 65 1.16 -2.38 -2.81
N GLU A 66 1.08 -3.41 -1.98
CA GLU A 66 1.89 -3.51 -0.75
C GLU A 66 3.39 -3.57 -1.08
N ALA A 67 3.76 -4.33 -2.12
CA ALA A 67 5.12 -4.32 -2.63
C ALA A 67 5.54 -2.92 -3.12
N ALA A 68 4.64 -2.18 -3.80
CA ALA A 68 4.89 -0.82 -4.24
C ALA A 68 5.16 0.13 -3.06
N VAL A 69 4.37 0.02 -1.98
CA VAL A 69 4.58 0.80 -0.74
C VAL A 69 5.92 0.44 -0.08
N GLN A 70 6.31 -0.83 -0.10
CA GLN A 70 7.56 -1.30 0.50
C GLN A 70 8.81 -0.87 -0.28
N VAL A 71 8.72 -0.81 -1.62
CA VAL A 71 9.77 -0.20 -2.46
C VAL A 71 9.90 1.28 -2.14
N GLY A 72 8.76 1.96 -1.90
CA GLY A 72 8.71 3.37 -1.59
C GLY A 72 8.88 4.25 -2.84
N THR A 73 8.38 5.48 -2.76
CA THR A 73 8.51 6.49 -3.82
C THR A 73 8.73 7.86 -3.19
N GLU A 74 9.52 8.70 -3.86
CA GLU A 74 9.66 10.12 -3.50
C GLU A 74 8.42 10.93 -3.89
N ASP A 75 7.63 10.45 -4.86
CA ASP A 75 6.40 11.12 -5.28
C ASP A 75 5.23 10.78 -4.35
N LEU A 76 4.98 11.72 -3.43
CA LEU A 76 3.88 11.63 -2.46
C LEU A 76 2.50 11.57 -3.13
N LYS A 77 2.32 12.10 -4.35
CA LYS A 77 1.04 11.97 -5.07
C LYS A 77 0.81 10.54 -5.54
N THR A 78 1.83 9.91 -6.11
CA THR A 78 1.77 8.49 -6.46
C THR A 78 1.53 7.62 -5.23
N LEU A 79 2.19 7.92 -4.11
CA LEU A 79 1.98 7.19 -2.85
C LEU A 79 0.54 7.33 -2.32
N SER A 80 -0.04 8.54 -2.38
CA SER A 80 -1.45 8.79 -2.04
C SER A 80 -2.40 7.98 -2.93
N ALA A 81 -2.16 7.98 -4.25
CA ALA A 81 -2.93 7.16 -5.17
C ALA A 81 -2.85 5.66 -4.82
N ILE A 82 -1.66 5.14 -4.48
CA ILE A 82 -1.48 3.74 -4.07
C ILE A 82 -2.28 3.44 -2.80
N TYR A 83 -2.23 4.30 -1.78
CA TYR A 83 -3.01 4.11 -0.55
C TYR A 83 -4.52 4.15 -0.81
N SER A 84 -5.01 5.07 -1.65
CA SER A 84 -6.41 5.10 -2.05
C SER A 84 -6.84 3.78 -2.73
N GLN A 85 -6.01 3.25 -3.63
CA GLN A 85 -6.31 2.02 -4.35
C GLN A 85 -6.26 0.79 -3.45
N LEU A 86 -5.30 0.74 -2.50
CA LEU A 86 -5.25 -0.28 -1.45
C LEU A 86 -6.50 -0.26 -0.57
N GLY A 87 -6.91 0.92 -0.12
CA GLY A 87 -8.12 1.06 0.68
C GLY A 87 -9.37 0.54 -0.06
N ASN A 88 -9.50 0.91 -1.34
CA ASN A 88 -10.59 0.42 -2.19
C ASN A 88 -10.52 -1.11 -2.38
N ALA A 89 -9.34 -1.66 -2.67
CA ALA A 89 -9.17 -3.09 -2.87
C ALA A 89 -9.51 -3.88 -1.59
N TYR A 90 -9.07 -3.42 -0.42
CA TYR A 90 -9.43 -4.01 0.86
C TYR A 90 -10.93 -3.89 1.17
N PHE A 91 -11.55 -2.77 0.81
CA PHE A 91 -13.00 -2.59 0.93
C PHE A 91 -13.76 -3.61 0.08
N TYR A 92 -13.32 -3.87 -1.16
CA TYR A 92 -13.88 -4.92 -2.03
C TYR A 92 -13.65 -6.34 -1.49
N LEU A 93 -12.55 -6.57 -0.78
CA LEU A 93 -12.26 -7.84 -0.12
C LEU A 93 -12.97 -8.02 1.22
N HIS A 94 -13.82 -7.06 1.63
CA HIS A 94 -14.51 -7.03 2.93
C HIS A 94 -13.57 -6.94 4.15
N GLU A 95 -12.30 -6.55 3.95
CA GLU A 95 -11.34 -6.28 5.02
C GLU A 95 -11.40 -4.80 5.43
N TYR A 96 -12.55 -4.39 5.99
CA TYR A 96 -12.88 -2.99 6.26
C TYR A 96 -11.92 -2.28 7.22
N ASN A 97 -11.32 -3.00 8.19
CA ASN A 97 -10.35 -2.41 9.11
C ASN A 97 -9.08 -1.94 8.39
N LYS A 98 -8.55 -2.75 7.47
CA LYS A 98 -7.40 -2.34 6.65
C LYS A 98 -7.77 -1.25 5.66
N ALA A 99 -8.96 -1.33 5.07
CA ALA A 99 -9.46 -0.26 4.20
C ALA A 99 -9.47 1.09 4.93
N LEU A 100 -9.92 1.10 6.18
CA LEU A 100 -9.93 2.27 7.04
C LEU A 100 -8.53 2.83 7.27
N GLU A 101 -7.55 1.99 7.61
CA GLU A 101 -6.15 2.38 7.82
C GLU A 101 -5.55 3.03 6.57
N TYR A 102 -5.71 2.39 5.40
CA TYR A 102 -5.16 2.92 4.15
C TYR A 102 -5.86 4.20 3.69
N HIS A 103 -7.19 4.31 3.84
CA HIS A 103 -7.89 5.56 3.58
C HIS A 103 -7.48 6.68 4.54
N HIS A 104 -7.15 6.36 5.79
CA HIS A 104 -6.64 7.33 6.75
C HIS A 104 -5.21 7.79 6.39
N HIS A 105 -4.35 6.88 5.93
CA HIS A 105 -3.02 7.22 5.42
C HIS A 105 -3.11 8.13 4.18
N ASP A 106 -3.98 7.81 3.23
CA ASP A 106 -4.25 8.64 2.06
C ASP A 106 -4.73 10.05 2.47
N LEU A 107 -5.71 10.14 3.38
CA LEU A 107 -6.21 11.43 3.87
C LEU A 107 -5.11 12.28 4.53
N THR A 108 -4.27 11.66 5.36
CA THR A 108 -3.17 12.33 6.05
C THR A 108 -2.13 12.84 5.04
N LEU A 109 -1.82 12.03 4.02
CA LEU A 109 -0.88 12.39 2.98
C LEU A 109 -1.41 13.51 2.09
N ALA A 110 -2.66 13.42 1.65
CA ALA A 110 -3.33 14.47 0.88
C ALA A 110 -3.33 15.82 1.60
N ARG A 111 -3.59 15.82 2.92
CA ARG A 111 -3.46 17.01 3.78
C ARG A 111 -2.03 17.56 3.83
N THR A 112 -1.05 16.67 3.95
CA THR A 112 0.37 17.05 4.04
C THR A 112 0.86 17.72 2.76
N ILE A 113 0.44 17.22 1.60
CA ILE A 113 0.83 17.79 0.29
C ILE A 113 -0.08 18.95 -0.16
N GLY A 114 -1.15 19.25 0.59
CA GLY A 114 -2.12 20.27 0.24
C GLY A 114 -3.01 19.93 -0.96
N ASP A 115 -3.17 18.64 -1.28
CA ASP A 115 -4.07 18.19 -2.35
C ASP A 115 -5.51 18.17 -1.85
N ARG A 116 -6.23 19.26 -2.10
CA ARG A 116 -7.65 19.40 -1.73
C ARG A 116 -8.54 18.36 -2.42
N LEU A 117 -8.27 18.04 -3.68
CA LEU A 117 -9.10 17.08 -4.41
C LEU A 117 -8.87 15.67 -3.88
N GLY A 118 -7.61 15.29 -3.64
CA GLY A 118 -7.24 14.05 -2.96
C GLY A 118 -7.86 13.96 -1.57
N GLU A 119 -7.79 15.05 -0.80
CA GLU A 119 -8.37 15.12 0.55
C GLU A 119 -9.89 14.88 0.55
N ALA A 120 -10.61 15.50 -0.38
CA ALA A 120 -12.05 15.29 -0.53
C ALA A 120 -12.34 13.81 -0.85
N LYS A 121 -11.63 13.23 -1.82
CA LYS A 121 -11.83 11.82 -2.21
C LYS A 121 -11.54 10.86 -1.05
N ALA A 122 -10.41 11.03 -0.38
CA ALA A 122 -10.01 10.22 0.76
C ALA A 122 -11.05 10.31 1.90
N SER A 123 -11.55 11.52 2.20
CA SER A 123 -12.60 11.74 3.21
C SER A 123 -13.89 11.00 2.84
N GLY A 124 -14.31 11.03 1.57
CA GLY A 124 -15.48 10.30 1.11
C GLY A 124 -15.33 8.78 1.22
N ASN A 125 -14.16 8.24 0.85
CA ASN A 125 -13.87 6.82 0.95
C ASN A 125 -13.81 6.35 2.41
N LEU A 126 -13.20 7.15 3.29
CA LEU A 126 -13.16 6.91 4.73
C LEU A 126 -14.58 6.89 5.33
N GLY A 127 -15.41 7.89 4.98
CA GLY A 127 -16.81 7.96 5.42
C GLY A 127 -17.65 6.74 4.96
N ASN A 128 -17.45 6.27 3.73
CA ASN A 128 -18.09 5.05 3.25
C ASN A 128 -17.66 3.81 4.03
N THR A 129 -16.37 3.71 4.39
CA THR A 129 -15.82 2.59 5.17
C THR A 129 -16.35 2.60 6.60
N LEU A 130 -16.35 3.76 7.25
CA LEU A 130 -16.89 3.96 8.60
C LEU A 130 -18.38 3.63 8.68
N LYS A 131 -19.15 4.02 7.65
CA LYS A 131 -20.57 3.65 7.54
C LYS A 131 -20.78 2.14 7.54
N VAL A 132 -19.93 1.38 6.84
CA VAL A 132 -20.03 -0.10 6.81
C VAL A 132 -19.63 -0.72 8.15
N LEU A 133 -18.66 -0.11 8.85
CA LEU A 133 -18.25 -0.52 10.19
C LEU A 133 -19.27 -0.16 11.29
N GLY A 134 -20.26 0.69 10.99
CA GLY A 134 -21.28 1.14 11.94
C GLY A 134 -20.89 2.40 12.73
N ASN A 135 -19.77 3.03 12.40
CA ASN A 135 -19.30 4.28 13.00
C ASN A 135 -19.95 5.49 12.31
N PHE A 136 -21.24 5.69 12.53
CA PHE A 136 -22.00 6.73 11.81
C PHE A 136 -21.57 8.15 12.16
N ASP A 137 -21.22 8.43 13.41
CA ASP A 137 -20.82 9.77 13.85
C ASP A 137 -19.55 10.24 13.13
N GLU A 138 -18.52 9.39 13.05
CA GLU A 138 -17.29 9.70 12.32
C GLU A 138 -17.52 9.73 10.81
N ALA A 139 -18.41 8.88 10.28
CA ALA A 139 -18.76 8.89 8.87
C ALA A 139 -19.38 10.22 8.44
N ILE A 140 -20.26 10.80 9.26
CA ILE A 140 -20.87 12.12 9.02
C ILE A 140 -19.78 13.19 8.90
N LEU A 141 -18.85 13.25 9.86
CA LEU A 141 -17.75 14.23 9.84
C LEU A 141 -16.89 14.11 8.58
N CYS A 142 -16.64 12.87 8.13
CA CYS A 142 -15.87 12.62 6.91
C CYS A 142 -16.64 13.05 5.64
N CYS A 143 -17.94 12.78 5.58
CA CYS A 143 -18.80 13.19 4.48
C CYS A 143 -19.00 14.72 4.43
N GLU A 144 -19.15 15.37 5.58
CA GLU A 144 -19.21 16.84 5.69
C GLU A 144 -17.93 17.45 5.15
N ARG A 145 -16.76 16.95 5.57
CA ARG A 145 -15.48 17.43 5.06
C ARG A 145 -15.32 17.24 3.55
N HIS A 146 -15.73 16.10 3.01
CA HIS A 146 -15.73 15.87 1.56
C HIS A 146 -16.58 16.93 0.83
N LEU A 147 -17.75 17.24 1.37
CA LEU A 147 -18.71 18.15 0.77
C LEU A 147 -18.30 19.62 0.90
N ASP A 148 -17.71 20.02 2.02
CA ASP A 148 -17.14 21.35 2.21
C ASP A 148 -16.01 21.62 1.22
N ILE A 149 -15.05 20.69 1.09
CA ILE A 149 -13.95 20.85 0.14
C ILE A 149 -14.48 20.85 -1.30
N SER A 150 -15.46 20.00 -1.61
CA SER A 150 -16.09 19.99 -2.94
C SER A 150 -16.72 21.35 -3.25
N ARG A 151 -17.45 21.96 -2.29
CA ARG A 151 -17.99 23.31 -2.45
C ARG A 151 -16.89 24.35 -2.68
N GLU A 152 -15.82 24.32 -1.89
CA GLU A 152 -14.68 25.24 -2.06
C GLU A 152 -14.02 25.15 -3.45
N LEU A 153 -14.04 23.97 -4.08
CA LEU A 153 -13.47 23.73 -5.40
C LEU A 153 -14.41 24.14 -6.55
N PHE A 154 -15.72 24.02 -6.38
CA PHE A 154 -16.73 24.35 -7.40
C PHE A 154 -17.28 25.77 -7.31
N ASP A 155 -17.01 26.49 -6.20
CA ASP A 155 -17.36 27.91 -6.02
C ASP A 155 -16.25 28.87 -6.50
N LYS A 156 -15.34 28.39 -7.36
CA LYS A 156 -14.25 29.14 -8.02
C LYS A 156 -14.40 29.11 -9.52
#